data_AF-A0A7S0VS83-F1
#
_entry.id   AF-A0A7S0VS83-F1
#
_cell.length_a   1.000
_cell.length_b   1.000
_cell.length_c   1.000
_cell.angle_alpha   90.00
_cell.angle_beta   90.00
_cell.angle_gamma   90.00
#
_symmetry.space_group_name_H-M   'P 1'
#
loop_
_entity.id
_entity.type
_entity.pdbx_description
1 polymer ?
#
loop_
_entity_poly.entity_id
_entity_poly.type
_entity_poly.pdbx_seq_one_letter_code
_entity_poly.pdbx_strand_id
1 'polypeptide(L)'
;ELEVRCGRLKKDAGEREAQVSAAGDEERRVKAELSGARRELLQSQAECERVEKELESALGRLRSQVTMEQGLQGDLDDAVKEQARLMGTIKSLREKVFGSLSELEVRCGELSDELLASRGETASAYCEVERVAGELASALAALQRIHESLVRKAGEGREAGIGVKIEAPESPLEADEDDRSVLVQSMVEGGPAALCGKMSVGDELIEVSGRELSGHTVDEVRELIVGPVGTPVTVKGRREADGSMYVVTLLRSGGSVDDVDTVAMHKGADVIADALHGELDEVRGRLGAAEEENGLLRRDLASMKTTSEMVRQELRKNQSEIAGIRGSNRSLGKQVEDVSKEVEKKRGELERVVGEREALKVEVAEVSEKLEGERNANVELREVNGRLESDVVGERELRGVAERDLKGEEVEKKRVELEREIGERERLKEEVAGATRAAEVERRANVELRE
;
A
#
# COMPACT_ATOMS: atom_id res chain seq x y z
N GLU A 1 18.87 -17.20 133.04
CA GLU A 1 19.62 -17.52 131.79
C GLU A 1 18.76 -18.22 130.73
N LEU A 2 18.08 -19.33 131.06
CA LEU A 2 17.23 -20.04 130.09
C LEU A 2 16.09 -19.19 129.51
N GLU A 3 15.46 -18.33 130.31
CA GLU A 3 14.42 -17.41 129.84
C GLU A 3 14.96 -16.36 128.85
N VAL A 4 16.15 -15.83 129.10
CA VAL A 4 16.83 -14.90 128.18
C VAL A 4 17.18 -15.60 126.87
N ARG A 5 17.61 -16.86 126.94
CA ARG A 5 17.92 -17.69 125.76
C ARG A 5 16.66 -18.03 124.95
N CYS A 6 15.55 -18.35 125.63
CA CYS A 6 14.23 -18.51 124.99
C CYS A 6 13.73 -17.21 124.36
N GLY A 7 13.94 -16.06 124.99
CA GLY A 7 13.56 -14.76 124.44
C GLY A 7 14.30 -14.44 123.14
N ARG A 8 15.62 -14.72 123.08
CA ARG A 8 16.41 -14.56 121.86
C ARG A 8 15.95 -15.51 120.76
N LEU A 9 15.79 -16.79 121.06
CA LEU A 9 15.31 -17.78 120.08
C LEU A 9 13.93 -17.46 119.50
N LYS A 10 13.01 -16.91 120.31
CA LYS A 10 11.70 -16.44 119.81
C LYS A 10 11.82 -15.23 118.89
N LYS A 11 12.72 -14.30 119.19
CA LYS A 11 12.99 -13.15 118.35
C LYS A 11 13.62 -13.58 117.01
N ASP A 12 14.62 -14.46 117.07
CA ASP A 12 15.30 -15.00 115.89
C ASP A 12 14.35 -15.83 115.01
N ALA A 13 13.42 -16.58 115.62
CA ALA A 13 12.38 -17.31 114.90
C ALA A 13 11.40 -16.36 114.19
N GLY A 14 10.98 -15.28 114.85
CA GLY A 14 10.11 -14.26 114.25
C GLY A 14 10.81 -13.50 113.11
N GLU A 15 12.09 -13.18 113.25
CA GLU A 15 12.88 -12.56 112.19
C GLU A 15 13.07 -13.50 110.99
N ARG A 16 13.26 -14.81 111.23
CA ARG A 16 13.32 -15.82 110.17
C ARG A 16 11.98 -16.01 109.46
N GLU A 17 10.85 -16.01 110.19
CA GLU A 17 9.52 -16.05 109.57
C GLU A 17 9.27 -14.82 108.70
N ALA A 18 9.67 -13.62 109.16
CA ALA A 18 9.56 -12.40 108.37
C ALA A 18 10.44 -12.44 107.10
N GLN A 19 11.66 -12.97 107.18
CA GLN A 19 12.54 -13.16 106.02
C GLN A 19 11.98 -14.17 105.02
N VAL A 20 11.38 -15.26 105.50
CA VAL A 20 10.74 -16.27 104.63
C VAL A 20 9.49 -15.69 103.96
N SER A 21 8.68 -14.89 104.67
CA SER A 21 7.54 -14.19 104.08
C SER A 21 7.97 -13.22 102.99
N ALA A 22 8.99 -12.39 103.26
CA ALA A 22 9.51 -11.42 102.29
C ALA A 22 10.10 -12.10 101.05
N ALA A 23 10.83 -13.21 101.23
CA ALA A 23 11.32 -14.00 100.11
C ALA A 23 10.17 -14.63 99.28
N GLY A 24 9.10 -15.07 99.94
CA GLY A 24 7.91 -15.61 99.27
C GLY A 24 7.09 -14.56 98.51
N ASP A 25 7.12 -13.30 98.94
CA ASP A 25 6.49 -12.18 98.23
C ASP A 25 7.33 -11.73 97.03
N GLU A 26 8.67 -11.73 97.17
CA GLU A 26 9.59 -11.47 96.06
C GLU A 26 9.51 -12.56 94.99
N GLU A 27 9.42 -13.85 95.37
CA GLU A 27 9.21 -14.96 94.44
C GLU A 27 7.91 -14.81 93.65
N ARG A 28 6.83 -14.35 94.30
CA ARG A 28 5.55 -14.08 93.64
C ARG A 28 5.63 -12.91 92.68
N ARG A 29 6.35 -11.85 93.05
CA ARG A 29 6.59 -10.69 92.19
C ARG A 29 7.37 -11.08 90.95
N VAL A 30 8.49 -11.80 91.10
CA VAL A 30 9.30 -12.29 89.98
C VAL A 30 8.48 -13.22 89.09
N LYS A 31 7.69 -14.14 89.64
CA LYS A 31 6.77 -14.98 88.84
C LYS A 31 5.73 -14.17 88.06
N ALA A 32 5.21 -13.10 88.63
CA ALA A 32 4.26 -12.21 87.95
C ALA A 32 4.94 -11.47 86.78
N GLU A 33 6.13 -10.91 86.99
CA GLU A 33 6.93 -10.23 85.97
C GLU A 33 7.31 -11.20 84.82
N LEU A 34 7.76 -12.42 85.16
CA LEU A 34 8.09 -13.47 84.18
C LEU A 34 6.86 -13.91 83.37
N SER A 35 5.67 -13.92 83.98
CA SER A 35 4.41 -14.20 83.27
C SER A 35 3.98 -13.06 82.33
N GLY A 36 4.33 -11.80 82.67
CA GLY A 36 4.13 -10.62 81.84
C GLY A 36 5.02 -10.66 80.61
N ALA A 37 6.33 -10.81 80.82
CA ALA A 37 7.32 -10.92 79.74
C ALA A 37 7.02 -12.09 78.78
N ARG A 38 6.54 -13.23 79.31
CA ARG A 38 6.13 -14.37 78.46
C ARG A 38 4.92 -14.06 77.59
N ARG A 39 3.98 -13.22 78.06
CA ARG A 39 2.81 -12.79 77.29
C ARG A 39 3.21 -11.83 76.17
N GLU A 40 4.10 -10.89 76.46
CA GLU A 40 4.64 -9.94 75.47
C GLU A 40 5.44 -10.68 74.38
N LEU A 41 6.26 -11.66 74.77
CA LEU A 41 6.99 -12.48 73.81
C LEU A 41 6.04 -13.26 72.88
N LEU A 42 4.96 -13.82 73.42
CA LEU A 42 3.95 -14.52 72.60
C LEU A 42 3.19 -13.56 71.67
N GLN A 43 2.91 -12.33 72.10
CA GLN A 43 2.31 -11.32 71.24
C GLN A 43 3.25 -10.92 70.10
N SER A 44 4.53 -10.66 70.41
CA SER A 44 5.53 -10.34 69.40
C SER A 44 5.74 -11.50 68.41
N GLN A 45 5.74 -12.75 68.88
CA GLN A 45 5.79 -13.92 68.00
C GLN A 45 4.57 -14.00 67.07
N ALA A 46 3.37 -13.75 67.58
CA ALA A 46 2.15 -13.74 66.76
C ALA A 46 2.15 -12.61 65.70
N GLU A 47 2.71 -11.45 66.03
CA GLU A 47 2.89 -10.34 65.09
C GLU A 47 3.89 -10.69 63.99
N CYS A 48 5.03 -11.31 64.34
CA CYS A 48 5.99 -11.81 63.35
C CYS A 48 5.36 -12.83 62.39
N GLU A 49 4.61 -13.81 62.91
CA GLU A 49 3.92 -14.81 62.06
C GLU A 49 2.88 -14.16 61.13
N ARG A 50 2.23 -13.09 61.59
CA ARG A 50 1.28 -12.33 60.76
C ARG A 50 2.00 -11.60 59.63
N VAL A 51 3.10 -10.92 59.94
CA VAL A 51 3.92 -10.20 58.94
C VAL A 51 4.51 -11.17 57.91
N GLU A 52 4.97 -12.35 58.34
CA GLU A 52 5.44 -13.40 57.42
C GLU A 52 4.36 -13.84 56.44
N LYS A 53 3.13 -14.11 56.92
CA LYS A 53 2.01 -14.48 56.04
C LYS A 53 1.63 -13.36 55.07
N GLU A 54 1.67 -12.10 55.51
CA GLU A 54 1.40 -10.95 54.64
C GLU A 54 2.47 -10.84 53.55
N LEU A 55 3.75 -11.02 53.88
CA LEU A 55 4.88 -11.07 52.95
C LEU A 55 4.77 -12.23 51.95
N GLU A 56 4.42 -13.43 52.40
CA GLU A 56 4.19 -14.58 51.51
C GLU A 56 3.06 -14.31 50.53
N SER A 57 1.95 -13.71 50.99
CA SER A 57 0.84 -13.33 50.13
C SER A 57 1.24 -12.29 49.07
N ALA A 58 2.07 -11.32 49.45
CA ALA A 58 2.57 -10.28 48.55
C ALA A 58 3.55 -10.85 47.51
N LEU A 59 4.44 -11.76 47.92
CA LEU A 59 5.32 -12.49 47.01
C LEU A 59 4.53 -13.37 46.04
N GLY A 60 3.44 -14.00 46.48
CA GLY A 60 2.53 -14.74 45.60
C GLY A 60 1.88 -13.86 44.54
N ARG A 61 1.42 -12.65 44.91
CA ARG A 61 0.88 -11.67 43.96
C ARG A 61 1.92 -11.21 42.94
N LEU A 62 3.13 -10.88 43.39
CA LEU A 62 4.25 -10.47 42.53
C LEU A 62 4.67 -11.57 41.55
N ARG A 63 4.78 -12.83 42.00
CA ARG A 63 5.09 -13.97 41.12
C ARG A 63 4.03 -14.13 40.02
N SER A 64 2.75 -13.95 40.37
CA SER A 64 1.64 -14.04 39.43
C SER A 64 1.68 -12.92 38.38
N GLN A 65 2.05 -11.69 38.78
CA GLN A 65 2.25 -10.57 37.86
C GLN A 65 3.42 -10.83 36.90
N VAL A 66 4.57 -11.31 37.40
CA VAL A 66 5.73 -11.62 36.55
C VAL A 66 5.40 -12.70 35.52
N THR A 67 4.63 -13.73 35.88
CA THR A 67 4.18 -14.74 34.91
C THR A 67 3.25 -14.18 33.84
N MET A 68 2.43 -13.18 34.17
CA MET A 68 1.54 -12.52 33.22
C MET A 68 2.31 -11.63 32.24
N GLU A 69 3.31 -10.89 32.73
CA GLU A 69 4.24 -10.10 31.90
C GLU A 69 5.07 -10.99 30.97
N GLN A 70 5.52 -12.15 31.43
CA GLN A 70 6.21 -13.13 30.57
C GLN A 70 5.29 -13.70 29.48
N GLY A 71 4.00 -13.90 29.76
CA GLY A 71 3.01 -14.27 28.76
C GLY A 71 2.84 -13.21 27.67
N LEU A 72 2.69 -11.95 28.09
CA LEU A 72 2.60 -10.81 27.15
C LEU A 72 3.86 -10.64 26.30
N GLN A 73 5.04 -10.91 26.86
CA GLN A 73 6.30 -10.92 26.12
C GLN A 73 6.30 -12.01 25.03
N GLY A 74 5.75 -13.19 25.33
CA GLY A 74 5.57 -14.27 24.35
C GLY A 74 4.62 -13.90 23.21
N ASP A 75 3.49 -13.27 23.53
CA ASP A 75 2.53 -12.79 22.53
C ASP A 75 3.16 -11.71 21.63
N LEU A 76 4.00 -10.82 22.19
CA LEU A 76 4.75 -9.82 21.43
C LEU A 76 5.78 -10.47 20.50
N ASP A 77 6.52 -11.48 20.98
CA ASP A 77 7.48 -12.22 20.16
C ASP A 77 6.81 -12.95 18.99
N ASP A 78 5.62 -13.52 19.21
CA ASP A 78 4.84 -14.17 18.15
C ASP A 78 4.27 -13.16 17.14
N ALA A 79 3.84 -11.98 17.59
CA ALA A 79 3.44 -10.89 16.70
C ALA A 79 4.61 -10.38 15.83
N VAL A 80 5.83 -10.27 16.39
CA VAL A 80 7.04 -9.89 15.64
C VAL A 80 7.42 -10.96 14.61
N LYS A 81 7.34 -12.25 14.97
CA LYS A 81 7.55 -13.35 14.00
C LYS A 81 6.54 -13.29 12.85
N GLU A 82 5.28 -13.01 13.16
CA GLU A 82 4.24 -12.92 12.13
C GLU A 82 4.42 -11.69 11.24
N GLN A 83 4.82 -10.55 11.81
CA GLN A 83 5.23 -9.37 11.05
C GLN A 83 6.41 -9.67 10.11
N ALA A 84 7.41 -10.44 10.57
CA ALA A 84 8.54 -10.85 9.74
C ALA A 84 8.12 -11.78 8.58
N ARG A 85 7.19 -12.71 8.83
CA ARG A 85 6.60 -13.56 7.77
C ARG A 85 5.88 -12.73 6.71
N LEU A 86 5.03 -11.78 7.13
CA LEU A 86 4.30 -10.88 6.24
C LEU A 86 5.25 -9.99 5.43
N MET A 87 6.34 -9.50 6.03
CA MET A 87 7.36 -8.74 5.31
C MET A 87 8.07 -9.61 4.24
N GLY A 88 8.30 -10.89 4.52
CA GLY A 88 8.83 -11.85 3.56
C GLY A 88 7.90 -12.08 2.37
N THR A 89 6.60 -12.26 2.61
CA THR A 89 5.61 -12.45 1.52
C THR A 89 5.48 -11.20 0.65
N ILE A 90 5.45 -10.01 1.26
CA ILE A 90 5.44 -8.73 0.54
C ILE A 90 6.68 -8.60 -0.34
N LYS A 91 7.86 -8.96 0.17
CA LYS A 91 9.10 -8.92 -0.61
C LYS A 91 9.06 -9.86 -1.82
N SER A 92 8.61 -11.10 -1.63
CA SER A 92 8.45 -12.06 -2.73
C SER A 92 7.44 -11.59 -3.78
N LEU A 93 6.29 -11.04 -3.36
CA LEU A 93 5.30 -10.48 -4.28
C LEU A 93 5.86 -9.29 -5.06
N ARG A 94 6.63 -8.41 -4.41
CA ARG A 94 7.30 -7.30 -5.06
C ARG A 94 8.28 -7.78 -6.14
N GLU A 95 9.11 -8.77 -5.82
CA GLU A 95 10.06 -9.35 -6.78
C GLU A 95 9.33 -9.97 -7.99
N LYS A 96 8.24 -10.71 -7.76
CA LYS A 96 7.41 -11.27 -8.85
C LYS A 96 6.80 -10.18 -9.73
N VAL A 97 6.18 -9.17 -9.13
CA VAL A 97 5.54 -8.07 -9.88
C VAL A 97 6.58 -7.27 -10.66
N PHE A 98 7.75 -7.02 -10.08
CA PHE A 98 8.83 -6.30 -10.76
C PHE A 98 9.42 -7.11 -11.92
N GLY A 99 9.55 -8.44 -11.76
CA GLY A 99 9.93 -9.35 -12.84
C GLY A 99 8.93 -9.31 -14.00
N SER A 100 7.64 -9.48 -13.71
CA SER A 100 6.60 -9.43 -14.75
C SER A 100 6.48 -8.06 -15.42
N LEU A 101 6.71 -6.96 -14.69
CA LEU A 101 6.76 -5.61 -15.28
C LEU A 101 7.95 -5.45 -16.22
N SER A 102 9.13 -5.93 -15.84
CA SER A 102 10.32 -5.89 -16.70
C SER A 102 10.14 -6.72 -17.98
N GLU A 103 9.53 -7.90 -17.88
CA GLU A 103 9.18 -8.73 -19.04
C GLU A 103 8.19 -8.01 -19.97
N LEU A 104 7.18 -7.34 -19.40
CA LEU A 104 6.22 -6.53 -20.15
C LEU A 104 6.88 -5.33 -20.83
N GLU A 105 7.83 -4.66 -20.18
CA GLU A 105 8.57 -3.53 -20.75
C GLU A 105 9.41 -3.96 -21.95
N VAL A 106 10.14 -5.07 -21.84
CA VAL A 106 10.92 -5.65 -22.95
C VAL A 106 10.01 -6.00 -24.12
N ARG A 107 8.89 -6.69 -23.85
CA ARG A 107 7.93 -7.09 -24.90
C ARG A 107 7.23 -5.89 -25.55
N CYS A 108 6.97 -4.81 -24.80
CA CYS A 108 6.47 -3.56 -25.38
C CYS A 108 7.52 -2.89 -26.30
N GLY A 109 8.81 -2.99 -25.95
CA GLY A 109 9.91 -2.52 -26.79
C GLY A 109 10.00 -3.30 -28.10
N GLU A 110 10.03 -4.63 -28.03
CA GLU A 110 10.07 -5.53 -29.19
C GLU A 110 8.92 -5.25 -30.17
N LEU A 111 7.69 -5.15 -29.66
CA LEU A 111 6.51 -4.83 -30.48
C LEU A 111 6.56 -3.42 -31.09
N SER A 112 7.17 -2.45 -30.39
CA SER A 112 7.36 -1.10 -30.92
C SER A 112 8.36 -1.10 -32.08
N ASP A 113 9.43 -1.89 -31.97
CA ASP A 113 10.43 -2.03 -33.02
C ASP A 113 9.88 -2.79 -34.24
N GLU A 114 9.08 -3.84 -34.03
CA GLU A 114 8.34 -4.54 -35.09
C GLU A 114 7.33 -3.63 -35.80
N LEU A 115 6.63 -2.77 -35.06
CA LEU A 115 5.70 -1.79 -35.65
C LEU A 115 6.44 -0.71 -36.45
N LEU A 116 7.63 -0.31 -36.01
CA LEU A 116 8.50 0.61 -36.75
C LEU A 116 9.03 -0.03 -38.04
N ALA A 117 9.39 -1.31 -38.00
CA ALA A 117 9.82 -2.07 -39.17
C ALA A 117 8.70 -2.20 -40.21
N SER A 118 7.50 -2.65 -39.80
CA SER A 118 6.34 -2.78 -40.70
C SER A 118 5.87 -1.44 -41.25
N ARG A 119 5.99 -0.35 -40.47
CA ARG A 119 5.75 1.02 -40.96
C ARG A 119 6.78 1.46 -42.02
N GLY A 120 8.03 1.02 -41.89
CA GLY A 120 9.07 1.26 -42.90
C GLY A 120 8.81 0.50 -44.19
N GLU A 121 8.41 -0.77 -44.10
CA GLU A 121 8.07 -1.60 -45.25
C GLU A 121 6.84 -1.09 -45.99
N THR A 122 5.79 -0.70 -45.26
CA THR A 122 4.60 -0.07 -45.86
C THR A 122 4.92 1.28 -46.51
N ALA A 123 5.76 2.12 -45.89
CA ALA A 123 6.21 3.37 -46.51
C ALA A 123 6.99 3.14 -47.83
N SER A 124 7.84 2.11 -47.87
CA SER A 124 8.54 1.69 -49.09
C SER A 124 7.57 1.22 -50.18
N ALA A 125 6.56 0.44 -49.82
CA ALA A 125 5.54 -0.02 -50.75
C ALA A 125 4.71 1.15 -51.32
N TYR A 126 4.34 2.15 -50.50
CA TYR A 126 3.65 3.35 -50.98
C TYR A 126 4.51 4.18 -51.95
N CYS A 127 5.81 4.31 -51.72
CA CYS A 127 6.72 4.99 -52.65
C CYS A 127 6.85 4.24 -53.99
N GLU A 128 6.85 2.91 -53.99
CA GLU A 128 6.82 2.12 -55.24
C GLU A 128 5.52 2.34 -56.02
N VAL A 129 4.38 2.37 -55.33
CA VAL A 129 3.08 2.65 -55.97
C VAL A 129 3.05 4.07 -56.56
N GLU A 130 3.56 5.08 -55.86
CA GLU A 130 3.67 6.45 -56.41
C GLU A 130 4.60 6.52 -57.63
N ARG A 131 5.72 5.78 -57.61
CA ARG A 131 6.62 5.70 -58.76
C ARG A 131 5.93 5.09 -59.97
N VAL A 132 5.27 3.94 -59.80
CA VAL A 132 4.54 3.24 -60.89
C VAL A 132 3.38 4.11 -61.40
N ALA A 133 2.66 4.80 -60.52
CA ALA A 133 1.61 5.74 -60.91
C ALA A 133 2.17 6.91 -61.75
N GLY A 134 3.35 7.44 -61.40
CA GLY A 134 4.05 8.46 -62.17
C GLY A 134 4.48 7.97 -63.56
N GLU A 135 5.02 6.75 -63.65
CA GLU A 135 5.40 6.12 -64.92
C GLU A 135 4.19 5.90 -65.84
N LEU A 136 3.08 5.39 -65.28
CA LEU A 136 1.83 5.21 -66.01
C LEU A 136 1.24 6.53 -66.54
N ALA A 137 1.25 7.58 -65.71
CA ALA A 137 0.80 8.91 -66.13
C ALA A 137 1.65 9.47 -67.28
N SER A 138 2.97 9.26 -67.24
CA SER A 138 3.87 9.68 -68.30
C SER A 138 3.63 8.90 -69.61
N ALA A 139 3.35 7.60 -69.52
CA ALA A 139 3.04 6.74 -70.66
C ALA A 139 1.70 7.12 -71.32
N LEU A 140 0.66 7.40 -70.52
CA LEU A 140 -0.63 7.88 -71.02
C LEU A 140 -0.50 9.23 -71.74
N ALA A 141 0.28 10.16 -71.20
CA ALA A 141 0.53 11.44 -71.84
C ALA A 141 1.31 11.28 -73.17
N ALA A 142 2.24 10.32 -73.26
CA ALA A 142 2.93 10.00 -74.51
C ALA A 142 1.98 9.41 -75.56
N LEU A 143 1.11 8.48 -75.16
CA LEU A 143 0.09 7.89 -76.03
C LEU A 143 -0.88 8.94 -76.58
N GLN A 144 -1.33 9.88 -75.76
CA GLN A 144 -2.18 11.00 -76.20
C GLN A 144 -1.51 11.85 -77.29
N ARG A 145 -0.23 12.20 -77.12
CA ARG A 145 0.52 12.96 -78.14
C ARG A 145 0.68 12.18 -79.45
N ILE A 146 0.89 10.87 -79.37
CA ILE A 146 0.99 10.01 -80.56
C ILE A 146 -0.35 9.99 -81.28
N HIS A 147 -1.45 9.80 -80.54
CA HIS A 147 -2.80 9.81 -81.08
C HIS A 147 -3.13 11.13 -81.80
N GLU A 148 -2.89 12.27 -81.17
CA GLU A 148 -3.08 13.60 -81.78
C GLU A 148 -2.23 13.77 -83.06
N SER A 149 -0.99 13.28 -83.05
CA SER A 149 -0.12 13.36 -84.23
C SER A 149 -0.60 12.49 -85.40
N LEU A 150 -1.17 11.32 -85.10
CA LEU A 150 -1.70 10.38 -86.10
C LEU A 150 -3.01 10.92 -86.69
N VAL A 151 -3.90 11.45 -85.85
CA VAL A 151 -5.15 12.09 -86.29
C VAL A 151 -4.84 13.28 -87.20
N ARG A 152 -3.85 14.11 -86.85
CA ARG A 152 -3.44 15.25 -87.68
C ARG A 152 -2.84 14.81 -89.03
N LYS A 153 -1.97 13.79 -89.04
CA LYS A 153 -1.37 13.27 -90.28
C LYS A 153 -2.39 12.58 -91.20
N ALA A 154 -3.43 11.95 -90.63
CA ALA A 154 -4.49 11.31 -91.41
C ALA A 154 -5.45 12.32 -92.08
N GLY A 155 -5.49 13.57 -91.60
CA GLY A 155 -6.39 14.63 -92.10
C GLY A 155 -5.76 15.64 -93.07
N GLU A 156 -4.45 15.56 -93.35
CA GLU A 156 -3.79 16.52 -94.25
C GLU A 156 -4.26 16.32 -95.72
N GLY A 157 -5.08 17.26 -96.20
CA GLY A 157 -5.43 17.41 -97.62
C GLY A 157 -6.71 16.71 -98.08
N ARG A 158 -7.51 16.10 -97.19
CA ARG A 158 -8.80 15.49 -97.54
C ARG A 158 -9.94 16.23 -96.84
N GLU A 159 -10.89 16.72 -97.62
CA GLU A 159 -12.15 17.27 -97.10
C GLU A 159 -13.18 16.14 -96.99
N ALA A 160 -13.90 16.11 -95.86
CA ALA A 160 -15.01 15.19 -95.63
C ALA A 160 -16.18 15.90 -94.96
N GLY A 161 -17.38 15.39 -95.20
CA GLY A 161 -18.58 15.81 -94.49
C GLY A 161 -18.88 14.92 -93.28
N ILE A 162 -20.06 15.12 -92.69
CA ILE A 162 -20.59 14.33 -91.57
C ILE A 162 -21.49 13.16 -92.03
N GLY A 163 -21.59 12.92 -93.33
CA GLY A 163 -22.39 11.82 -93.90
C GLY A 163 -23.90 12.09 -93.94
N VAL A 164 -24.32 13.33 -94.17
CA VAL A 164 -25.73 13.75 -94.22
C VAL A 164 -26.04 14.37 -95.57
N LYS A 165 -27.21 14.05 -96.13
CA LYS A 165 -27.80 14.72 -97.29
C LYS A 165 -28.91 15.65 -96.81
N ILE A 166 -28.90 16.87 -97.32
CA ILE A 166 -29.72 17.98 -96.83
C ILE A 166 -30.63 18.45 -97.97
N GLU A 167 -31.85 18.86 -97.61
CA GLU A 167 -32.86 19.39 -98.54
C GLU A 167 -33.51 20.64 -97.94
N ALA A 168 -33.90 21.58 -98.82
CA ALA A 168 -34.74 22.72 -98.45
C ALA A 168 -36.16 22.48 -98.99
N PRO A 169 -37.21 22.83 -98.23
CA PRO A 169 -38.59 22.63 -98.67
C PRO A 169 -38.91 23.46 -99.92
N GLU A 170 -39.44 22.83 -100.97
CA GLU A 170 -39.72 23.45 -102.27
C GLU A 170 -41.07 24.23 -102.35
N SER A 171 -41.72 24.56 -101.23
CA SER A 171 -43.00 25.29 -101.25
C SER A 171 -42.79 26.81 -101.18
N PRO A 172 -43.07 27.59 -102.25
CA PRO A 172 -42.90 29.05 -102.26
C PRO A 172 -44.18 29.80 -101.87
N LEU A 173 -45.15 29.15 -101.22
CA LEU A 173 -46.45 29.76 -100.93
C LEU A 173 -46.62 29.91 -99.42
N GLU A 174 -46.39 31.15 -98.97
CA GLU A 174 -46.69 31.70 -97.63
C GLU A 174 -45.77 31.28 -96.48
N ALA A 175 -44.48 31.60 -96.57
CA ALA A 175 -43.61 31.80 -95.42
C ALA A 175 -42.67 32.99 -95.70
N ASP A 176 -42.48 33.87 -94.72
CA ASP A 176 -41.59 35.03 -94.80
C ASP A 176 -40.16 34.60 -95.21
N GLU A 177 -39.42 35.45 -95.92
CA GLU A 177 -38.09 35.12 -96.50
C GLU A 177 -37.04 34.65 -95.47
N ASP A 178 -37.33 34.82 -94.17
CA ASP A 178 -36.50 34.47 -93.02
C ASP A 178 -36.71 33.02 -92.49
N ASP A 179 -37.72 32.27 -92.97
CA ASP A 179 -38.14 30.98 -92.39
C ASP A 179 -37.81 29.74 -93.26
N ARG A 180 -36.70 29.79 -94.00
CA ARG A 180 -36.18 28.63 -94.75
C ARG A 180 -35.44 27.68 -93.81
N SER A 181 -36.14 26.65 -93.33
CA SER A 181 -35.57 25.58 -92.52
C SER A 181 -34.83 24.54 -93.37
N VAL A 182 -33.72 24.04 -92.84
CA VAL A 182 -32.84 23.09 -93.53
C VAL A 182 -33.02 21.70 -92.93
N LEU A 183 -33.48 20.73 -93.73
CA LEU A 183 -33.89 19.41 -93.24
C LEU A 183 -32.92 18.31 -93.65
N VAL A 184 -32.78 17.29 -92.80
CA VAL A 184 -32.01 16.07 -93.10
C VAL A 184 -32.83 15.16 -94.00
N GLN A 185 -32.47 15.07 -95.28
CA GLN A 185 -33.14 14.22 -96.27
C GLN A 185 -32.76 12.75 -96.14
N SER A 186 -31.46 12.46 -95.98
CA SER A 186 -30.97 11.10 -95.79
C SER A 186 -29.62 11.08 -95.09
N MET A 187 -29.27 9.95 -94.48
CA MET A 187 -27.97 9.73 -93.86
C MET A 187 -27.21 8.64 -94.63
N VAL A 188 -25.90 8.82 -94.76
CA VAL A 188 -25.00 7.82 -95.34
C VAL A 188 -24.78 6.71 -94.32
N GLU A 189 -25.08 5.48 -94.72
CA GLU A 189 -24.88 4.30 -93.87
C GLU A 189 -23.39 4.14 -93.54
N GLY A 190 -23.07 3.97 -92.25
CA GLY A 190 -21.69 3.95 -91.75
C GLY A 190 -21.01 5.34 -91.62
N GLY A 191 -21.70 6.43 -91.97
CA GLY A 191 -21.20 7.79 -91.77
C GLY A 191 -21.27 8.27 -90.31
N PRO A 192 -20.53 9.33 -89.93
CA PRO A 192 -20.52 9.88 -88.56
C PRO A 192 -21.90 10.19 -87.99
N ALA A 193 -22.79 10.77 -88.80
CA ALA A 193 -24.16 11.08 -88.39
C ALA A 193 -25.02 9.83 -88.17
N ALA A 194 -24.85 8.77 -88.96
CA ALA A 194 -25.56 7.51 -88.76
C ALA A 194 -25.05 6.78 -87.50
N LEU A 195 -23.73 6.74 -87.29
CA LEU A 195 -23.10 6.07 -86.14
C LEU A 195 -23.40 6.77 -84.80
N CYS A 196 -23.60 8.09 -84.80
CA CYS A 196 -23.90 8.80 -83.57
C CYS A 196 -25.29 8.47 -83.02
N GLY A 197 -26.24 8.04 -83.89
CA GLY A 197 -27.61 7.69 -83.53
C GLY A 197 -28.46 8.82 -82.92
N LYS A 198 -27.91 10.03 -82.79
CA LYS A 198 -28.57 11.19 -82.19
C LYS A 198 -29.32 12.04 -83.19
N MET A 199 -28.92 11.98 -84.47
CA MET A 199 -29.58 12.64 -85.60
C MET A 199 -30.48 11.65 -86.33
N SER A 200 -31.59 12.12 -86.88
CA SER A 200 -32.54 11.32 -87.63
C SER A 200 -32.95 12.01 -88.93
N VAL A 201 -33.39 11.22 -89.90
CA VAL A 201 -33.97 11.74 -91.14
C VAL A 201 -35.24 12.51 -90.79
N GLY A 202 -35.42 13.70 -91.35
CA GLY A 202 -36.49 14.63 -91.01
C GLY A 202 -36.10 15.71 -89.99
N ASP A 203 -34.98 15.56 -89.28
CA ASP A 203 -34.53 16.57 -88.32
C ASP A 203 -34.18 17.90 -89.01
N GLU A 204 -34.51 19.00 -88.35
CA GLU A 204 -34.20 20.35 -88.81
C GLU A 204 -32.88 20.84 -88.21
N LEU A 205 -31.97 21.31 -89.07
CA LEU A 205 -30.68 21.85 -88.66
C LEU A 205 -30.82 23.35 -88.36
N ILE A 206 -30.42 23.75 -87.16
CA ILE A 206 -30.53 25.15 -86.70
C ILE A 206 -29.17 25.82 -86.64
N GLU A 207 -28.12 25.11 -86.20
CA GLU A 207 -26.80 25.69 -86.05
C GLU A 207 -25.70 24.68 -86.43
N VAL A 208 -24.69 25.13 -87.18
CA VAL A 208 -23.51 24.32 -87.50
C VAL A 208 -22.25 25.11 -87.12
N SER A 209 -21.39 24.50 -86.31
CA SER A 209 -20.13 25.08 -85.83
C SER A 209 -20.29 26.48 -85.22
N GLY A 210 -21.38 26.73 -84.48
CA GLY A 210 -21.62 28.04 -83.88
C GLY A 210 -22.36 29.05 -84.77
N ARG A 211 -22.70 28.69 -86.02
CA ARG A 211 -23.37 29.58 -86.99
C ARG A 211 -24.82 29.13 -87.19
N GLU A 212 -25.75 30.04 -86.95
CA GLU A 212 -27.17 29.84 -87.17
C GLU A 212 -27.45 29.71 -88.67
N LEU A 213 -28.29 28.76 -89.07
CA LEU A 213 -28.55 28.41 -90.46
C LEU A 213 -29.73 29.18 -91.08
N SER A 214 -30.41 30.04 -90.31
CA SER A 214 -31.54 30.85 -90.79
C SER A 214 -31.10 31.77 -91.93
N GLY A 215 -31.77 31.68 -93.09
CA GLY A 215 -31.48 32.50 -94.27
C GLY A 215 -30.29 32.03 -95.12
N HIS A 216 -29.59 30.96 -94.74
CA HIS A 216 -28.52 30.38 -95.54
C HIS A 216 -29.05 29.47 -96.65
N THR A 217 -28.35 29.45 -97.79
CA THR A 217 -28.68 28.51 -98.88
C THR A 217 -28.18 27.09 -98.55
N VAL A 218 -28.78 26.07 -99.19
CA VAL A 218 -28.36 24.66 -99.00
C VAL A 218 -26.87 24.47 -99.32
N ASP A 219 -26.36 25.20 -100.32
CA ASP A 219 -24.96 25.15 -100.72
C ASP A 219 -24.03 25.76 -99.65
N GLU A 220 -24.42 26.87 -99.02
CA GLU A 220 -23.68 27.48 -97.91
C GLU A 220 -23.65 26.57 -96.67
N VAL A 221 -24.77 25.91 -96.34
CA VAL A 221 -24.83 24.96 -95.24
C VAL A 221 -23.92 23.76 -95.52
N ARG A 222 -23.84 23.32 -96.78
CA ARG A 222 -22.95 22.23 -97.20
C ARG A 222 -21.48 22.59 -96.99
N GLU A 223 -21.08 23.82 -97.33
CA GLU A 223 -19.73 24.32 -97.09
C GLU A 223 -19.38 24.40 -95.60
N LEU A 224 -20.35 24.67 -94.71
CA LEU A 224 -20.12 24.68 -93.26
C LEU A 224 -19.92 23.26 -92.69
N ILE A 225 -20.58 22.28 -93.29
CA ILE A 225 -20.55 20.88 -92.84
C ILE A 225 -19.33 20.14 -93.39
N VAL A 226 -18.93 20.43 -94.63
CA VAL A 226 -17.73 19.86 -95.25
C VAL A 226 -16.50 20.61 -94.75
N GLY A 227 -15.42 19.88 -94.46
CA GLY A 227 -14.17 20.46 -93.98
C GLY A 227 -13.10 19.39 -93.80
N PRO A 228 -11.93 19.73 -93.22
CA PRO A 228 -10.83 18.79 -93.12
C PRO A 228 -11.19 17.54 -92.32
N VAL A 229 -10.81 16.35 -92.81
CA VAL A 229 -11.02 15.06 -92.14
C VAL A 229 -10.42 15.10 -90.73
N GLY A 230 -11.13 14.57 -89.74
CA GLY A 230 -10.71 14.51 -88.35
C GLY A 230 -11.02 15.77 -87.54
N THR A 231 -11.57 16.82 -88.16
CA THR A 231 -12.03 18.00 -87.42
C THR A 231 -13.43 17.78 -86.83
N PRO A 232 -13.67 18.18 -85.56
CA PRO A 232 -15.00 18.10 -84.95
C PRO A 232 -15.91 19.23 -85.46
N VAL A 233 -17.17 18.91 -85.68
CA VAL A 233 -18.27 19.82 -86.04
C VAL A 233 -19.38 19.66 -85.04
N THR A 234 -19.79 20.76 -84.43
CA THR A 234 -20.95 20.77 -83.55
C THR A 234 -22.17 21.19 -84.33
N VAL A 235 -23.18 20.32 -84.38
CA VAL A 235 -24.47 20.58 -85.03
C VAL A 235 -25.55 20.66 -83.96
N LYS A 236 -26.37 21.71 -84.01
CA LYS A 236 -27.60 21.80 -83.26
C LYS A 236 -28.77 21.58 -84.20
N GLY A 237 -29.64 20.66 -83.84
CA GLY A 237 -30.85 20.37 -84.60
C GLY A 237 -32.08 20.26 -83.71
N ARG A 238 -33.24 20.27 -84.34
CA ARG A 238 -34.55 20.09 -83.75
C ARG A 238 -35.16 18.83 -84.34
N ARG A 239 -35.62 17.92 -83.46
CA ARG A 239 -36.27 16.67 -83.90
C ARG A 239 -37.65 16.95 -84.49
N GLU A 240 -37.98 16.26 -85.58
CA GLU A 240 -39.32 16.31 -86.17
C GLU A 240 -40.38 15.69 -85.23
N ALA A 241 -40.02 14.62 -84.51
CA ALA A 241 -40.97 13.84 -83.72
C ALA A 241 -41.55 14.56 -82.50
N ASP A 242 -40.74 15.38 -81.81
CA ASP A 242 -41.11 16.01 -80.54
C ASP A 242 -40.70 17.49 -80.43
N GLY A 243 -40.05 18.05 -81.46
CA GLY A 243 -39.55 19.43 -81.44
C GLY A 243 -38.37 19.65 -80.47
N SER A 244 -37.78 18.59 -79.91
CA SER A 244 -36.68 18.71 -78.95
C SER A 244 -35.39 19.14 -79.63
N MET A 245 -34.69 20.08 -79.00
CA MET A 245 -33.38 20.54 -79.43
C MET A 245 -32.30 19.56 -78.99
N TYR A 246 -31.38 19.21 -79.88
CA TYR A 246 -30.19 18.44 -79.55
C TYR A 246 -28.92 19.12 -80.06
N VAL A 247 -27.81 18.83 -79.38
CA VAL A 247 -26.47 19.25 -79.79
C VAL A 247 -25.61 18.00 -79.92
N VAL A 248 -24.95 17.84 -81.06
CA VAL A 248 -24.04 16.72 -81.32
C VAL A 248 -22.74 17.23 -81.91
N THR A 249 -21.61 16.73 -81.39
CA THR A 249 -20.30 16.98 -81.98
C THR A 249 -19.86 15.74 -82.74
N LEU A 250 -19.73 15.87 -84.05
CA LEU A 250 -19.36 14.80 -84.98
C LEU A 250 -17.97 15.06 -85.55
N LEU A 251 -17.19 14.01 -85.73
CA LEU A 251 -15.92 14.11 -86.45
C LEU A 251 -16.18 13.94 -87.95
N ARG A 252 -15.66 14.85 -88.77
CA ARG A 252 -15.69 14.71 -90.23
C ARG A 252 -14.86 13.48 -90.63
N SER A 253 -15.47 12.49 -91.26
CA SER A 253 -14.75 11.33 -91.80
C SER A 253 -15.20 11.04 -93.23
N GLY A 254 -14.23 10.76 -94.10
CA GLY A 254 -14.48 10.49 -95.52
C GLY A 254 -15.21 9.16 -95.68
N GLY A 255 -16.38 9.18 -96.30
CA GLY A 255 -17.17 7.98 -96.58
C GLY A 255 -16.59 7.17 -97.73
N SER A 256 -15.76 6.19 -97.39
CA SER A 256 -15.57 4.93 -98.10
C SER A 256 -14.95 3.94 -97.11
N VAL A 257 -15.67 2.89 -96.76
CA VAL A 257 -15.31 1.93 -95.69
C VAL A 257 -14.16 0.99 -96.11
N ASP A 258 -13.51 1.21 -97.25
CA ASP A 258 -12.53 0.26 -97.80
C ASP A 258 -11.05 0.57 -97.49
N ASP A 259 -10.69 1.70 -96.88
CA ASP A 259 -9.27 2.08 -96.72
C ASP A 259 -8.92 2.64 -95.32
N VAL A 260 -9.12 1.90 -94.23
CA VAL A 260 -8.31 2.07 -93.00
C VAL A 260 -8.21 0.76 -92.20
N ASP A 261 -6.97 0.33 -91.93
CA ASP A 261 -6.56 -0.74 -91.01
C ASP A 261 -7.14 -0.61 -89.58
N THR A 262 -8.43 -0.85 -89.41
CA THR A 262 -9.11 -0.90 -88.09
C THR A 262 -8.66 -2.11 -87.26
N VAL A 263 -8.07 -3.13 -87.89
CA VAL A 263 -7.57 -4.36 -87.24
C VAL A 263 -6.22 -4.14 -86.53
N ALA A 264 -5.41 -3.16 -86.95
CA ALA A 264 -4.09 -2.92 -86.36
C ALA A 264 -4.17 -2.16 -85.02
N MET A 265 -5.16 -1.28 -84.83
CA MET A 265 -5.30 -0.50 -83.60
C MET A 265 -5.91 -1.27 -82.43
N HIS A 266 -6.79 -2.25 -82.66
CA HIS A 266 -7.38 -3.06 -81.59
C HIS A 266 -6.36 -4.00 -80.95
N LYS A 267 -5.47 -4.62 -81.74
CA LYS A 267 -4.44 -5.53 -81.22
C LYS A 267 -3.40 -4.85 -80.32
N GLY A 268 -3.08 -3.58 -80.58
CA GLY A 268 -2.17 -2.80 -79.72
C GLY A 268 -2.81 -2.38 -78.41
N ALA A 269 -4.11 -2.02 -78.43
CA ALA A 269 -4.86 -1.67 -77.24
C ALA A 269 -5.08 -2.88 -76.32
N ASP A 270 -5.37 -4.06 -76.88
CA ASP A 270 -5.56 -5.29 -76.11
C ASP A 270 -4.27 -5.73 -75.39
N VAL A 271 -3.11 -5.64 -76.06
CA VAL A 271 -1.81 -5.98 -75.44
C VAL A 271 -1.44 -5.01 -74.31
N ILE A 272 -1.75 -3.72 -74.44
CA ILE A 272 -1.53 -2.73 -73.38
C ILE A 272 -2.51 -2.94 -72.23
N ALA A 273 -3.78 -3.25 -72.53
CA ALA A 273 -4.78 -3.54 -71.52
C ALA A 273 -4.41 -4.79 -70.70
N ASP A 274 -3.96 -5.86 -71.35
CA ASP A 274 -3.52 -7.09 -70.67
C ASP A 274 -2.29 -6.86 -69.78
N ALA A 275 -1.32 -6.07 -70.24
CA ALA A 275 -0.14 -5.72 -69.43
C ALA A 275 -0.50 -4.89 -68.19
N LEU A 276 -1.39 -3.90 -68.35
CA LEU A 276 -1.86 -3.07 -67.23
C LEU A 276 -2.72 -3.84 -66.23
N HIS A 277 -3.53 -4.80 -66.69
CA HIS A 277 -4.30 -5.69 -65.80
C HIS A 277 -3.36 -6.57 -64.96
N GLY A 278 -2.28 -7.09 -65.54
CA GLY A 278 -1.29 -7.88 -64.82
C GLY A 278 -0.61 -7.10 -63.68
N GLU A 279 -0.17 -5.88 -63.94
CA GLU A 279 0.43 -5.01 -62.91
C GLU A 279 -0.59 -4.60 -61.83
N LEU A 280 -1.84 -4.31 -62.21
CA LEU A 280 -2.93 -4.00 -61.27
C LEU A 280 -3.28 -5.18 -60.35
N ASP A 281 -3.32 -6.39 -60.90
CA ASP A 281 -3.59 -7.61 -60.11
C ASP A 281 -2.44 -7.89 -59.13
N GLU A 282 -1.19 -7.63 -59.51
CA GLU A 282 -0.05 -7.76 -58.60
C GLU A 282 -0.12 -6.76 -57.45
N VAL A 283 -0.41 -5.48 -57.75
CA VAL A 283 -0.60 -4.44 -56.71
C VAL A 283 -1.78 -4.75 -55.81
N ARG A 284 -2.90 -5.23 -56.36
CA ARG A 284 -4.07 -5.66 -55.59
C ARG A 284 -3.75 -6.85 -54.69
N GLY A 285 -2.93 -7.79 -55.15
CA GLY A 285 -2.45 -8.92 -54.34
C GLY A 285 -1.60 -8.46 -53.14
N ARG A 286 -0.64 -7.55 -53.36
CA ARG A 286 0.18 -6.97 -52.27
C ARG A 286 -0.67 -6.17 -51.27
N LEU A 287 -1.64 -5.40 -51.75
CA LEU A 287 -2.55 -4.63 -50.90
C LEU A 287 -3.40 -5.57 -50.03
N GLY A 288 -3.95 -6.65 -50.60
CA GLY A 288 -4.71 -7.65 -49.85
C GLY A 288 -3.89 -8.32 -48.75
N ALA A 289 -2.64 -8.68 -49.02
CA ALA A 289 -1.74 -9.24 -48.01
C ALA A 289 -1.47 -8.26 -46.85
N ALA A 290 -1.21 -6.98 -47.17
CA ALA A 290 -0.98 -5.95 -46.17
C ALA A 290 -2.24 -5.62 -45.33
N GLU A 291 -3.44 -5.72 -45.92
CA GLU A 291 -4.70 -5.57 -45.20
C GLU A 291 -4.97 -6.73 -44.23
N GLU A 292 -4.63 -7.96 -44.64
CA GLU A 292 -4.76 -9.15 -43.79
C GLU A 292 -3.81 -9.08 -42.59
N GLU A 293 -2.56 -8.66 -42.81
CA GLU A 293 -1.57 -8.44 -41.76
C GLU A 293 -2.01 -7.34 -40.78
N ASN A 294 -2.51 -6.20 -41.29
CA ASN A 294 -3.11 -5.16 -40.45
C ASN A 294 -4.31 -5.68 -39.64
N GLY A 295 -5.10 -6.59 -40.22
CA GLY A 295 -6.20 -7.26 -39.54
C GLY A 295 -5.72 -8.09 -38.35
N LEU A 296 -4.62 -8.85 -38.51
CA LEU A 296 -4.00 -9.63 -37.45
C LEU A 296 -3.45 -8.72 -36.34
N LEU A 297 -2.65 -7.70 -36.69
CA LEU A 297 -2.09 -6.75 -35.74
C LEU A 297 -3.18 -6.03 -34.91
N ARG A 298 -4.32 -5.70 -35.53
CA ARG A 298 -5.45 -5.11 -34.80
C ARG A 298 -6.09 -6.07 -33.80
N ARG A 299 -6.18 -7.37 -34.11
CA ARG A 299 -6.67 -8.39 -33.17
C ARG A 299 -5.68 -8.58 -32.02
N ASP A 300 -4.39 -8.59 -32.30
CA ASP A 300 -3.36 -8.72 -31.28
C ASP A 300 -3.34 -7.50 -30.35
N LEU A 301 -3.42 -6.29 -30.91
CA LEU A 301 -3.55 -5.06 -30.13
C LEU A 301 -4.80 -5.08 -29.24
N ALA A 302 -5.93 -5.59 -29.75
CA ALA A 302 -7.15 -5.74 -28.96
C ALA A 302 -6.96 -6.74 -27.81
N SER A 303 -6.33 -7.90 -28.08
CA SER A 303 -6.04 -8.89 -27.04
C SER A 303 -5.11 -8.32 -25.97
N MET A 304 -4.05 -7.60 -26.36
CA MET A 304 -3.13 -6.94 -25.42
C MET A 304 -3.82 -5.84 -24.59
N LYS A 305 -4.77 -5.10 -25.16
CA LYS A 305 -5.55 -4.12 -24.39
C LYS A 305 -6.39 -4.81 -23.31
N THR A 306 -7.05 -5.92 -23.63
CA THR A 306 -7.84 -6.67 -22.66
C THR A 306 -6.99 -7.24 -21.53
N THR A 307 -5.80 -7.79 -21.83
CA THR A 307 -4.89 -8.29 -20.80
C THR A 307 -4.33 -7.16 -19.93
N SER A 308 -3.99 -6.01 -20.53
CA SER A 308 -3.56 -4.82 -19.78
C SER A 308 -4.64 -4.30 -18.83
N GLU A 309 -5.90 -4.32 -19.25
CA GLU A 309 -7.04 -3.95 -18.40
C GLU A 309 -7.23 -4.93 -17.23
N MET A 310 -7.12 -6.24 -17.46
CA MET A 310 -7.14 -7.24 -16.40
C MET A 310 -6.03 -7.01 -15.37
N VAL A 311 -4.79 -6.80 -15.84
CA VAL A 311 -3.64 -6.53 -14.96
C VAL A 311 -3.88 -5.26 -14.13
N ARG A 312 -4.42 -4.19 -14.74
CA ARG A 312 -4.78 -2.96 -14.00
C ARG A 312 -5.86 -3.20 -12.96
N GLN A 313 -6.84 -4.06 -13.25
CA GLN A 313 -7.89 -4.41 -12.30
C GLN A 313 -7.33 -5.19 -11.10
N GLU A 314 -6.45 -6.17 -11.34
CA GLU A 314 -5.74 -6.87 -10.27
C GLU A 314 -4.87 -5.92 -9.46
N LEU A 315 -4.17 -4.98 -10.10
CA LEU A 315 -3.35 -3.99 -9.42
C LEU A 315 -4.19 -3.12 -8.48
N ARG A 316 -5.39 -2.70 -8.91
CA ARG A 316 -6.35 -1.96 -8.07
C ARG A 316 -6.83 -2.79 -6.88
N LYS A 317 -7.12 -4.08 -7.09
CA LYS A 317 -7.50 -5.00 -6.01
C LYS A 317 -6.38 -5.11 -4.99
N ASN A 318 -5.15 -5.39 -5.43
CA ASN A 318 -3.99 -5.49 -4.56
C ASN A 318 -3.70 -4.17 -3.82
N GLN A 319 -3.88 -3.02 -4.46
CA GLN A 319 -3.77 -1.72 -3.81
C GLN A 319 -4.79 -1.54 -2.68
N SER A 320 -6.04 -1.99 -2.87
CA SER A 320 -7.08 -1.95 -1.83
C SER A 320 -6.76 -2.87 -0.65
N GLU A 321 -6.23 -4.07 -0.92
CA GLU A 321 -5.81 -5.02 0.12
C GLU A 321 -4.63 -4.46 0.93
N ILE A 322 -3.63 -3.88 0.27
CA ILE A 322 -2.50 -3.20 0.93
C ILE A 322 -2.99 -2.04 1.79
N ALA A 323 -3.97 -1.26 1.32
CA ALA A 323 -4.56 -0.18 2.12
C ALA A 323 -5.27 -0.73 3.37
N GLY A 324 -5.98 -1.85 3.26
CA GLY A 324 -6.59 -2.56 4.38
C GLY A 324 -5.56 -3.02 5.41
N ILE A 325 -4.51 -3.71 4.97
CA ILE A 325 -3.40 -4.18 5.84
C ILE A 325 -2.74 -2.99 6.55
N ARG A 326 -2.48 -1.88 5.86
CA ARG A 326 -1.94 -0.65 6.48
C ARG A 326 -2.90 -0.07 7.53
N GLY A 327 -4.20 -0.16 7.31
CA GLY A 327 -5.22 0.20 8.29
C GLY A 327 -5.11 -0.65 9.56
N SER A 328 -5.09 -1.98 9.41
CA SER A 328 -4.92 -2.91 10.53
C SER A 328 -3.62 -2.68 11.29
N ASN A 329 -2.49 -2.49 10.59
CA ASN A 329 -1.20 -2.20 11.25
C ASN A 329 -1.21 -0.90 12.05
N ARG A 330 -1.93 0.14 11.60
CA ARG A 330 -2.10 1.37 12.39
C ARG A 330 -2.92 1.11 13.65
N SER A 331 -3.96 0.28 13.57
CA SER A 331 -4.77 -0.09 14.74
C SER A 331 -3.96 -0.90 15.75
N LEU A 332 -3.23 -1.91 15.27
CA LEU A 332 -2.32 -2.71 16.10
C LEU A 332 -1.23 -1.84 16.73
N GLY A 333 -0.65 -0.91 15.96
CA GLY A 333 0.34 0.04 16.48
C GLY A 333 -0.19 0.88 17.65
N LYS A 334 -1.45 1.36 17.57
CA LYS A 334 -2.09 2.06 18.69
C LYS A 334 -2.30 1.16 19.90
N GLN A 335 -2.76 -0.07 19.69
CA GLN A 335 -2.93 -1.04 20.78
C GLN A 335 -1.60 -1.34 21.48
N VAL A 336 -0.52 -1.51 20.73
CA VAL A 336 0.82 -1.72 21.29
C VAL A 336 1.29 -0.48 22.06
N GLU A 337 1.00 0.73 21.58
CA GLU A 337 1.32 1.98 22.28
C GLU A 337 0.54 2.11 23.60
N ASP A 338 -0.74 1.77 23.61
CA ASP A 338 -1.58 1.80 24.80
C ASP A 338 -1.11 0.76 25.84
N VAL A 339 -0.81 -0.47 25.41
CA VAL A 339 -0.24 -1.51 26.28
C VAL A 339 1.12 -1.08 26.83
N SER A 340 1.96 -0.45 26.01
CA SER A 340 3.28 0.03 26.45
C SER A 340 3.15 1.10 27.55
N LYS A 341 2.19 2.03 27.43
CA LYS A 341 1.89 3.02 28.48
C LYS A 341 1.40 2.35 29.77
N GLU A 342 0.59 1.30 29.65
CA GLU A 342 0.10 0.55 30.80
C GLU A 342 1.23 -0.21 31.51
N VAL A 343 2.14 -0.82 30.76
CA VAL A 343 3.35 -1.47 31.28
C VAL A 343 4.26 -0.47 31.98
N GLU A 344 4.50 0.71 31.40
CA GLU A 344 5.29 1.77 32.06
C GLU A 344 4.67 2.23 33.38
N LYS A 345 3.34 2.40 33.40
CA LYS A 345 2.61 2.72 34.63
C LYS A 345 2.78 1.63 35.69
N LYS A 346 2.61 0.36 35.31
CA LYS A 346 2.77 -0.79 36.22
C LYS A 346 4.19 -0.93 36.73
N ARG A 347 5.19 -0.66 35.90
CA ARG A 347 6.59 -0.61 36.30
C ARG A 347 6.84 0.49 37.35
N GLY A 348 6.28 1.68 37.17
CA GLY A 348 6.38 2.75 38.17
C GLY A 348 5.71 2.39 39.50
N GLU A 349 4.56 1.71 39.46
CA GLU A 349 3.90 1.16 40.67
C GLU A 349 4.80 0.11 41.36
N LEU A 350 5.44 -0.77 40.58
CA LEU A 350 6.35 -1.79 41.11
C LEU A 350 7.60 -1.16 41.74
N GLU A 351 8.20 -0.15 41.12
CA GLU A 351 9.35 0.58 41.67
C GLU A 351 9.02 1.23 43.01
N ARG A 352 7.80 1.78 43.18
CA ARG A 352 7.34 2.28 44.49
C ARG A 352 7.25 1.16 45.53
N VAL A 353 6.62 0.04 45.19
CA VAL A 353 6.46 -1.10 46.12
C VAL A 353 7.82 -1.68 46.51
N VAL A 354 8.76 -1.76 45.57
CA VAL A 354 10.14 -2.19 45.86
C VAL A 354 10.82 -1.20 46.80
N GLY A 355 10.68 0.11 46.58
CA GLY A 355 11.19 1.13 47.48
C GLY A 355 10.61 1.02 48.90
N GLU A 356 9.31 0.83 49.03
CA GLU A 356 8.63 0.61 50.32
C GLU A 356 9.12 -0.66 51.00
N ARG A 357 9.32 -1.75 50.25
CA ARG A 357 9.86 -3.00 50.79
C ARG A 357 11.30 -2.84 51.30
N GLU A 358 12.16 -2.13 50.59
CA GLU A 358 13.53 -1.88 51.04
C GLU A 358 13.56 -0.99 52.28
N ALA A 359 12.68 0.02 52.38
CA ALA A 359 12.52 0.82 53.59
C ALA A 359 12.09 -0.04 54.80
N LEU A 360 11.07 -0.89 54.61
CA LEU A 360 10.61 -1.82 55.66
C LEU A 360 11.69 -2.82 56.07
N LYS A 361 12.55 -3.28 55.15
CA LYS A 361 13.68 -4.15 55.51
C LYS A 361 14.68 -3.46 56.44
N VAL A 362 14.94 -2.17 56.23
CA VAL A 362 15.83 -1.39 57.10
C VAL A 362 15.20 -1.28 58.49
N GLU A 363 13.92 -0.97 58.58
CA GLU A 363 13.21 -0.90 59.87
C GLU A 363 13.21 -2.26 60.61
N VAL A 364 12.96 -3.35 59.89
CA VAL A 364 13.01 -4.71 60.46
C VAL A 364 14.42 -5.06 60.95
N ALA A 365 15.46 -4.64 60.24
CA ALA A 365 16.85 -4.86 60.66
C ALA A 365 17.17 -4.08 61.95
N GLU A 366 16.75 -2.81 62.06
CA GLU A 366 16.92 -2.02 63.28
C GLU A 366 16.19 -2.62 64.49
N VAL A 367 14.96 -3.11 64.28
CA VAL A 367 14.18 -3.77 65.34
C VAL A 367 14.85 -5.08 65.77
N SER A 368 15.40 -5.84 64.80
CA SER A 368 16.10 -7.09 65.08
C SER A 368 17.38 -6.86 65.90
N GLU A 369 18.15 -5.82 65.57
CA GLU A 369 19.37 -5.44 66.31
C GLU A 369 19.04 -5.01 67.75
N LYS A 370 17.95 -4.24 67.95
CA LYS A 370 17.46 -3.88 69.28
C LYS A 370 17.05 -5.11 70.09
N LEU A 371 16.34 -6.06 69.48
CA LEU A 371 15.93 -7.32 70.13
C LEU A 371 17.11 -8.21 70.50
N GLU A 372 18.15 -8.28 69.67
CA GLU A 372 19.39 -8.98 70.01
C GLU A 372 20.13 -8.29 71.17
N GLY A 373 20.18 -6.96 71.18
CA GLY A 373 20.71 -6.19 72.31
C GLY A 373 19.99 -6.50 73.62
N GLU A 374 18.65 -6.51 73.60
CA GLU A 374 17.85 -6.87 74.78
C GLU A 374 18.05 -8.33 75.20
N ARG A 375 18.13 -9.28 74.26
CA ARG A 375 18.42 -10.68 74.56
C ARG A 375 19.78 -10.85 75.24
N ASN A 376 20.81 -10.18 74.75
CA ASN A 376 22.15 -10.23 75.33
C ASN A 376 22.18 -9.65 76.75
N ALA A 377 21.54 -8.49 76.95
CA ALA A 377 21.39 -7.91 78.29
C ALA A 377 20.66 -8.86 79.26
N ASN A 378 19.65 -9.59 78.78
CA ASN A 378 18.89 -10.54 79.58
C ASN A 378 19.72 -11.81 79.92
N VAL A 379 20.62 -12.23 79.03
CA VAL A 379 21.59 -13.31 79.31
C VAL A 379 22.60 -12.86 80.37
N GLU A 380 23.16 -11.66 80.25
CA GLU A 380 24.08 -11.10 81.25
C GLU A 380 23.40 -10.96 82.63
N LEU A 381 22.16 -10.47 82.67
CA LEU A 381 21.37 -10.41 83.90
C LEU A 381 21.17 -11.79 84.53
N ARG A 382 20.92 -12.84 83.73
CA ARG A 382 20.82 -14.22 84.24
C ARG A 382 22.14 -14.72 84.80
N GLU A 383 23.27 -14.41 84.18
CA GLU A 383 24.59 -14.78 84.69
C GLU A 383 24.91 -14.08 86.01
N VAL A 384 24.63 -12.78 86.10
CA VAL A 384 24.79 -12.00 87.35
C VAL A 384 23.87 -12.55 88.44
N ASN A 385 22.62 -12.86 88.11
CA ASN A 385 21.68 -13.42 89.07
C ASN A 385 22.13 -14.82 89.55
N GLY A 386 22.65 -15.66 88.65
CA GLY A 386 23.23 -16.96 89.02
C GLY A 386 24.47 -16.84 89.91
N ARG A 387 25.33 -15.83 89.69
CA ARG A 387 26.47 -15.54 90.58
C ARG A 387 26.00 -15.07 91.94
N LEU A 388 25.02 -14.17 92.00
CA LEU A 388 24.44 -13.71 93.27
C LEU A 388 23.79 -14.85 94.05
N GLU A 389 23.07 -15.76 93.38
CA GLU A 389 22.49 -16.94 94.02
C GLU A 389 23.59 -17.87 94.58
N SER A 390 24.67 -18.09 93.83
CA SER A 390 25.84 -18.84 94.30
C SER A 390 26.51 -18.17 95.50
N ASP A 391 26.68 -16.86 95.48
CA ASP A 391 27.30 -16.09 96.57
C ASP A 391 26.42 -16.10 97.83
N VAL A 392 25.10 -16.04 97.69
CA VAL A 392 24.14 -16.16 98.81
C VAL A 392 24.15 -17.57 99.40
N VAL A 393 24.34 -18.61 98.59
CA VAL A 393 24.53 -19.98 99.08
C VAL A 393 25.87 -20.12 99.80
N GLY A 394 26.95 -19.55 99.26
CA GLY A 394 28.27 -19.52 99.89
C GLY A 394 28.30 -18.76 101.22
N GLU A 395 27.61 -17.62 101.32
CA GLU A 395 27.46 -16.88 102.58
C GLU A 395 26.61 -17.65 103.62
N ARG A 396 25.59 -18.41 103.19
CA ARG A 396 24.83 -19.30 104.08
C ARG A 396 25.66 -20.46 104.62
N GLU A 397 26.55 -21.03 103.80
CA GLU A 397 27.47 -22.09 104.22
C GLU A 397 28.57 -21.56 105.15
N LEU A 398 29.08 -20.34 104.90
CA LEU A 398 30.06 -19.69 105.79
C LEU A 398 29.44 -19.21 107.11
N ARG A 399 28.18 -18.76 107.12
CA ARG A 399 27.43 -18.50 108.38
C ARG A 399 27.16 -19.76 109.20
N GLY A 400 27.09 -20.93 108.57
CA GLY A 400 26.95 -22.22 109.26
C GLY A 400 28.21 -22.69 110.00
N VAL A 401 29.39 -22.17 109.65
CA VAL A 401 30.68 -22.56 110.25
C VAL A 401 31.24 -21.50 111.22
N ALA A 402 30.82 -20.24 111.11
CA ALA A 402 31.32 -19.14 111.94
C ALA A 402 30.56 -18.90 113.27
N GLU A 403 29.81 -19.88 113.80
CA GLU A 403 29.13 -19.78 115.10
C GLU A 403 29.82 -20.52 116.25
N ARG A 404 31.09 -20.91 116.09
CA ARG A 404 31.93 -21.31 117.22
C ARG A 404 33.22 -20.52 117.21
N ASP A 405 33.41 -19.83 118.32
CA ASP A 405 34.59 -19.10 118.74
C ASP A 405 34.89 -17.86 117.89
N LEU A 406 34.53 -16.69 118.42
CA LEU A 406 35.44 -15.56 118.55
C LEU A 406 34.84 -14.50 119.49
N LYS A 407 35.72 -13.96 120.33
CA LYS A 407 35.43 -13.05 121.45
C LYS A 407 34.95 -11.69 120.92
N GLY A 408 34.12 -11.03 121.73
CA GLY A 408 33.30 -9.84 121.43
C GLY A 408 33.93 -8.59 120.78
N GLU A 409 35.22 -8.54 120.44
CA GLU A 409 35.83 -7.35 119.80
C GLU A 409 35.90 -7.44 118.26
N GLU A 410 36.04 -8.64 117.68
CA GLU A 410 36.03 -8.80 116.20
C GLU A 410 34.61 -8.77 115.62
N VAL A 411 33.61 -9.15 116.41
CA VAL A 411 32.19 -9.11 116.02
C VAL A 411 31.71 -7.67 115.91
N GLU A 412 32.12 -6.78 116.81
CA GLU A 412 31.74 -5.35 116.74
C GLU A 412 32.39 -4.66 115.53
N LYS A 413 33.66 -4.99 115.20
CA LYS A 413 34.32 -4.50 113.98
C LYS A 413 33.64 -5.00 112.70
N LYS A 414 33.39 -6.30 112.59
CA LYS A 414 32.69 -6.88 111.42
C LYS A 414 31.25 -6.40 111.31
N ARG A 415 30.58 -6.10 112.44
CA ARG A 415 29.24 -5.52 112.45
C ARG A 415 29.24 -4.08 111.92
N VAL A 416 30.20 -3.26 112.32
CA VAL A 416 30.34 -1.89 111.77
C VAL A 416 30.70 -1.93 110.28
N GLU A 417 31.50 -2.89 109.85
CA GLU A 417 31.84 -3.11 108.43
C GLU A 417 30.61 -3.56 107.62
N LEU A 418 29.82 -4.50 108.15
CA LEU A 418 28.54 -4.94 107.57
C LEU A 418 27.51 -3.81 107.53
N GLU A 419 27.39 -2.99 108.57
CA GLU A 419 26.49 -1.82 108.57
C GLU A 419 26.93 -0.79 107.51
N ARG A 420 28.24 -0.64 107.26
CA ARG A 420 28.78 0.19 106.17
C ARG A 420 28.44 -0.37 104.79
N GLU A 421 28.62 -1.67 104.59
CA GLU A 421 28.31 -2.35 103.33
C GLU A 421 26.80 -2.40 103.03
N ILE A 422 25.96 -2.54 104.06
CA ILE A 422 24.51 -2.45 103.93
C ILE A 422 24.11 -1.03 103.52
N GLY A 423 24.71 0.00 104.12
CA GLY A 423 24.48 1.40 103.72
C GLY A 423 24.92 1.71 102.29
N GLU A 424 26.05 1.13 101.83
CA GLU A 424 26.49 1.25 100.42
C GLU A 424 25.57 0.49 99.46
N ARG A 425 25.07 -0.70 99.84
CA ARG A 425 24.07 -1.45 99.06
C ARG A 425 22.73 -0.73 98.97
N GLU A 426 22.27 -0.06 100.04
CA GLU A 426 21.04 0.73 99.98
C GLU A 426 21.17 1.96 99.08
N ARG A 427 22.33 2.65 99.09
CA ARG A 427 22.61 3.73 98.13
C ARG A 427 22.61 3.25 96.69
N LEU A 428 23.25 2.11 96.41
CA LEU A 428 23.26 1.52 95.06
C LEU A 428 21.86 1.09 94.63
N LYS A 429 21.03 0.57 95.55
CA LYS A 429 19.62 0.27 95.25
C LYS A 429 18.82 1.53 94.93
N GLU A 430 19.05 2.65 95.62
CA GLU A 430 18.40 3.93 95.30
C GLU A 430 18.87 4.48 93.94
N GLU A 431 20.16 4.36 93.60
CA GLU A 431 20.68 4.76 92.29
C GLU A 431 20.12 3.91 91.16
N VAL A 432 20.06 2.58 91.32
CA VAL A 432 19.46 1.68 90.33
C VAL A 432 17.95 1.96 90.18
N ALA A 433 17.23 2.17 91.29
CA ALA A 433 15.82 2.55 91.26
C ALA A 433 15.60 3.88 90.52
N GLY A 434 16.50 4.86 90.72
CA GLY A 434 16.53 6.12 89.99
C GLY A 434 16.74 5.93 88.49
N ALA A 435 17.70 5.09 88.09
CA ALA A 435 17.98 4.79 86.69
C ALA A 435 16.81 4.08 85.99
N THR A 436 16.14 3.13 86.66
CA THR A 436 14.92 2.49 86.11
C THR A 436 13.78 3.47 85.90
N ARG A 437 13.57 4.42 86.84
CA ARG A 437 12.54 5.46 86.66
C ARG A 437 12.86 6.39 85.49
N ALA A 438 14.14 6.73 85.30
CA ALA A 438 14.57 7.54 84.16
C ALA A 438 14.32 6.81 82.83
N ALA A 439 14.64 5.50 82.75
CA ALA A 439 14.39 4.69 81.56
C ALA A 439 12.90 4.52 81.23
N GLU A 440 12.02 4.43 82.25
CA GLU A 440 10.57 4.40 82.04
C GLU A 440 10.01 5.72 81.51
N VAL A 441 10.54 6.86 81.98
CA VAL A 441 10.17 8.18 81.48
C VAL A 441 10.61 8.35 80.02
N GLU A 442 11.81 7.89 79.67
CA GLU A 442 12.32 7.93 78.29
C GLU A 442 11.52 7.01 77.35
N ARG A 443 11.12 5.83 77.82
CA ARG A 443 10.22 4.94 77.06
C ARG A 443 8.85 5.57 76.82
N ARG A 444 8.25 6.23 77.82
CA ARG A 444 6.98 6.95 77.63
C ARG A 444 7.11 8.10 76.63
N ALA A 445 8.18 8.89 76.70
CA ALA A 445 8.42 9.98 75.76
C ALA A 445 8.60 9.46 74.30
N ASN A 446 9.25 8.31 74.12
CA ASN A 446 9.41 7.70 72.80
C ASN A 446 8.12 7.09 72.23
N VAL A 447 7.18 6.68 73.08
CA VAL A 447 5.84 6.23 72.65
C VAL A 447 4.99 7.44 72.23
N GLU A 448 5.00 8.52 73.01
CA GLU A 448 4.30 9.78 72.66
C GLU A 448 4.85 10.47 71.40
N LEU A 449 6.12 10.24 71.02
CA LEU A 449 6.69 10.72 69.75
C LEU A 449 6.35 9.83 68.54
N ARG A 450 5.87 8.60 68.76
CA ARG A 450 5.53 7.63 67.72
C ARG A 450 4.05 7.62 67.36
N GLU A 451 3.17 7.96 68.31
CA GLU A 451 1.76 8.29 68.07
C GLU A 451 1.61 9.68 67.43
#